data_AF-A0A4U0XRX8-F1
#
_entry.id   AF-A0A4U0XRX8-F1
#
_cell.length_a   1.000
_cell.length_b   1.000
_cell.length_c   1.000
_cell.angle_alpha   90.00
_cell.angle_beta   90.00
_cell.angle_gamma   90.00
#
_symmetry.space_group_name_H-M   'P 1'
#
loop_
_entity.id
_entity.type
_entity.pdbx_description
1 polymer ?
#
loop_
_entity_poly.entity_id
_entity_poly.type
_entity_poly.pdbx_seq_one_letter_code
_entity_poly.pdbx_strand_id
1 'polypeptide(L)'
;MDAKRDGLVPRSVPAELLRGFLKSQYARDDGAGVLPGFEHIEGPTSPAGAAPTCPKTCKICIQHYRPTDWQQCDWLRYASVWDDDQAVKAILSASEKAKVCFDQVAGVLKRSGNSIARRWKKKSVSARAALLREATLELEDQPRAAQGLIYQPEQEDVATWKRNHESWLLPYLDIDGLSRNPSRLLLLLHYRTHHTLQDWFAHDCLHLKCAFSEGLVMIAYNPHCVVVHENRYGDLREWESVAAHRGDIVGFPRAMATFEAQERLAVVLKTVVDLLHGNEAPLGNDH
;
A
#
# COMPACT_ATOMS: atom_id res chain seq x y z
N MET A 1 -47.99 19.56 9.74
CA MET A 1 -46.72 19.95 9.10
C MET A 1 -45.89 18.69 8.97
N ASP A 2 -46.18 17.96 7.90
CA ASP A 2 -45.55 16.69 7.55
C ASP A 2 -44.24 16.95 6.80
N ALA A 3 -43.14 16.39 7.31
CA ALA A 3 -41.91 16.24 6.55
C ALA A 3 -41.71 14.74 6.28
N LYS A 4 -41.95 14.35 5.02
CA LYS A 4 -41.72 13.01 4.49
C LYS A 4 -40.25 12.61 4.68
N ARG A 5 -40.04 11.45 5.31
CA ARG A 5 -38.80 10.68 5.20
C ARG A 5 -38.82 9.96 3.85
N ASP A 6 -38.08 10.48 2.88
CA ASP A 6 -37.76 9.72 1.68
C ASP A 6 -36.70 8.68 2.04
N GLY A 7 -37.12 7.41 2.05
CA GLY A 7 -36.24 6.28 2.22
C GLY A 7 -35.38 6.09 0.98
N LEU A 8 -34.06 6.24 1.13
CA LEU A 8 -33.10 5.72 0.17
C LEU A 8 -33.19 4.18 0.19
N VAL A 9 -33.86 3.62 -0.81
CA VAL A 9 -33.76 2.21 -1.16
C VAL A 9 -32.35 2.01 -1.76
N PRO A 10 -31.53 1.07 -1.25
CA PRO A 10 -30.26 0.72 -1.90
C PRO A 10 -30.58 0.19 -3.30
N ARG A 11 -30.11 0.88 -4.33
CA ARG A 11 -30.17 0.34 -5.70
C ARG A 11 -29.29 -0.90 -5.72
N SER A 12 -29.91 -2.06 -5.95
CA SER A 12 -29.22 -3.34 -6.06
C SER A 12 -28.19 -3.27 -7.19
N VAL A 13 -26.94 -3.67 -6.88
CA VAL A 13 -25.90 -3.89 -7.88
C VAL A 13 -26.45 -4.86 -8.94
N PRO A 14 -26.40 -4.53 -10.24
CA PRO A 14 -26.83 -5.44 -11.29
C PRO A 14 -26.09 -6.77 -11.14
N ALA A 15 -26.84 -7.87 -11.02
CA ALA A 15 -26.29 -9.22 -10.82
C ALA A 15 -25.32 -9.66 -11.94
N GLU A 16 -25.30 -8.94 -13.07
CA GLU A 16 -24.43 -9.14 -14.21
C GLU A 16 -22.99 -8.67 -13.97
N LEU A 17 -22.78 -7.60 -13.18
CA LEU A 17 -21.45 -7.10 -12.80
C LEU A 17 -20.76 -7.99 -11.77
N LEU A 18 -21.51 -8.48 -10.78
CA LEU A 18 -21.05 -9.50 -9.82
C LEU A 18 -20.73 -10.84 -10.51
N ARG A 19 -21.46 -11.20 -11.57
CA ARG A 19 -21.13 -12.38 -12.39
C ARG A 19 -19.84 -12.21 -13.19
N GLY A 20 -19.49 -10.99 -13.63
CA GLY A 20 -18.20 -10.71 -14.28
C GLY A 20 -17.02 -10.91 -13.32
N PHE A 21 -17.16 -10.40 -12.10
CA PHE A 21 -16.13 -10.49 -11.05
C PHE A 21 -15.89 -11.95 -10.62
N LEU A 22 -16.96 -12.74 -10.42
CA LEU A 22 -16.88 -14.15 -10.04
C LEU A 22 -16.51 -15.10 -11.20
N LYS A 23 -16.89 -14.80 -12.45
CA LYS A 23 -16.47 -15.60 -13.62
C LYS A 23 -14.98 -15.47 -13.94
N SER A 24 -14.34 -14.34 -13.58
CA SER A 24 -12.89 -14.17 -13.75
C SER A 24 -12.07 -15.18 -12.95
N GLN A 25 -12.64 -15.75 -11.88
CA GLN A 25 -11.98 -16.77 -11.07
C GLN A 25 -11.96 -18.17 -11.71
N TYR A 26 -12.67 -18.40 -12.83
CA TYR A 26 -12.88 -19.74 -13.42
C TYR A 26 -12.77 -19.84 -14.96
N ALA A 27 -12.17 -18.87 -15.66
CA ALA A 27 -12.00 -18.99 -17.11
C ALA A 27 -10.83 -19.93 -17.48
N ARG A 28 -11.13 -20.95 -18.30
CA ARG A 28 -10.21 -21.95 -18.86
C ARG A 28 -9.29 -21.37 -19.93
N ASP A 29 -8.18 -22.09 -20.09
CA ASP A 29 -6.96 -21.83 -20.82
C ASP A 29 -7.06 -22.24 -22.29
N ASP A 30 -6.93 -21.29 -23.22
CA ASP A 30 -6.86 -21.55 -24.66
C ASP A 30 -5.73 -20.71 -25.30
N GLY A 31 -4.56 -21.34 -25.49
CA GLY A 31 -3.73 -21.08 -26.67
C GLY A 31 -2.76 -19.88 -26.64
N ALA A 32 -1.51 -20.19 -27.03
CA ALA A 32 -0.37 -19.28 -27.10
C ALA A 32 -0.58 -18.09 -28.05
N GLY A 33 -0.43 -16.89 -27.48
CA GLY A 33 -0.30 -15.59 -28.14
C GLY A 33 -0.09 -14.54 -27.05
N VAL A 34 0.64 -13.45 -27.34
CA VAL A 34 0.64 -12.26 -26.46
C VAL A 34 -0.79 -11.74 -26.47
N LEU A 35 -1.55 -12.06 -25.44
CA LEU A 35 -2.96 -11.67 -25.37
C LEU A 35 -3.04 -10.22 -24.91
N PRO A 36 -3.52 -9.28 -25.75
CA PRO A 36 -3.71 -7.90 -25.34
C PRO A 36 -4.63 -7.88 -24.12
N GLY A 37 -4.27 -7.08 -23.12
CA GLY A 37 -5.08 -7.03 -21.91
C GLY A 37 -4.45 -6.39 -20.70
N PHE A 38 -3.16 -6.11 -20.64
CA PHE A 38 -2.53 -5.45 -19.49
C PHE A 38 -1.90 -4.09 -19.82
N GLU A 39 -2.19 -3.59 -21.01
CA GLU A 39 -1.80 -2.26 -21.48
C GLU A 39 -2.67 -1.18 -20.83
N HIS A 40 -2.23 0.07 -20.89
CA HIS A 40 -3.06 1.21 -20.52
C HIS A 40 -4.13 1.46 -21.58
N ILE A 41 -5.39 1.61 -21.18
CA ILE A 41 -6.55 1.71 -22.09
C ILE A 41 -6.51 2.92 -23.04
N GLU A 42 -5.81 4.01 -22.68
CA GLU A 42 -5.82 5.27 -23.45
C GLU A 42 -4.65 5.42 -24.46
N GLY A 43 -3.85 4.38 -24.75
CA GLY A 43 -2.83 4.40 -25.82
C GLY A 43 -1.63 5.34 -25.55
N PRO A 44 -0.59 5.39 -26.41
CA PRO A 44 0.79 5.49 -25.95
C PRO A 44 1.22 6.93 -25.61
N THR A 45 1.55 7.15 -24.35
CA THR A 45 2.67 8.00 -23.95
C THR A 45 3.70 7.07 -23.33
N SER A 46 4.77 6.79 -24.09
CA SER A 46 5.92 5.92 -23.78
C SER A 46 6.06 5.54 -22.30
N PRO A 47 6.09 4.23 -22.01
CA PRO A 47 7.41 3.64 -21.75
C PRO A 47 7.68 2.45 -22.68
N ALA A 48 8.97 2.24 -22.97
CA ALA A 48 9.43 1.23 -23.91
C ALA A 48 9.48 -0.16 -23.26
N GLY A 49 8.35 -0.85 -23.15
CA GLY A 49 8.32 -2.21 -22.55
C GLY A 49 7.15 -3.06 -22.99
N ALA A 50 7.33 -4.38 -22.96
CA ALA A 50 6.27 -5.34 -23.23
C ALA A 50 5.44 -5.61 -21.97
N ALA A 51 4.12 -5.46 -22.08
CA ALA A 51 3.15 -5.86 -21.05
C ALA A 51 3.18 -7.40 -20.82
N PRO A 52 2.59 -7.92 -19.73
CA PRO A 52 2.49 -9.35 -19.48
C PRO A 52 1.98 -10.12 -20.70
N THR A 53 2.73 -11.15 -21.09
CA THR A 53 2.44 -11.98 -22.26
C THR A 53 1.54 -13.17 -21.96
N CYS A 54 1.23 -13.43 -20.69
CA CYS A 54 0.32 -14.50 -20.29
C CYS A 54 -1.15 -14.15 -20.58
N PRO A 55 -2.05 -15.15 -20.65
CA PRO A 55 -3.48 -14.88 -20.71
C PRO A 55 -3.95 -14.01 -19.56
N LYS A 56 -4.95 -13.15 -19.81
CA LYS A 56 -5.61 -12.34 -18.78
C LYS A 56 -6.28 -13.17 -17.66
N THR A 57 -6.37 -14.49 -17.82
CA THR A 57 -6.85 -15.46 -16.83
C THR A 57 -5.74 -15.98 -15.91
N CYS A 58 -4.47 -15.66 -16.19
CA CYS A 58 -3.35 -16.05 -15.35
C CYS A 58 -3.49 -15.42 -13.96
N LYS A 59 -3.70 -16.27 -12.95
CA LYS A 59 -3.90 -15.88 -11.55
C LYS A 59 -2.72 -15.13 -10.94
N ILE A 60 -1.55 -15.16 -11.58
CA ILE A 60 -0.37 -14.42 -11.15
C ILE A 60 -0.31 -13.06 -11.85
N CYS A 61 -0.40 -13.03 -13.19
CA CYS A 61 -0.26 -11.80 -13.98
C CYS A 61 -1.31 -10.73 -13.65
N ILE A 62 -2.56 -11.13 -13.37
CA ILE A 62 -3.62 -10.20 -12.92
C ILE A 62 -3.32 -9.51 -11.59
N GLN A 63 -2.36 -10.05 -10.83
CA GLN A 63 -1.93 -9.43 -9.58
C GLN A 63 -0.79 -8.44 -9.80
N HIS A 64 -0.24 -8.30 -11.01
CA HIS A 64 0.80 -7.32 -11.30
C HIS A 64 0.24 -6.09 -12.01
N TYR A 65 -0.71 -6.32 -12.93
CA TYR A 65 -1.35 -5.29 -13.75
C TYR A 65 -2.86 -5.46 -13.75
N ARG A 66 -3.58 -4.35 -13.90
CA ARG A 66 -5.03 -4.33 -14.05
C ARG A 66 -5.37 -4.62 -15.52
N PRO A 67 -6.19 -5.65 -15.79
CA PRO A 67 -6.67 -5.90 -17.14
C PRO A 67 -7.35 -4.67 -17.78
N THR A 68 -7.26 -4.51 -19.10
CA THR A 68 -7.92 -3.43 -19.86
C THR A 68 -9.43 -3.42 -19.64
N ASP A 69 -10.04 -4.60 -19.50
CA ASP A 69 -11.46 -4.75 -19.20
C ASP A 69 -11.82 -4.16 -17.81
N TRP A 70 -10.88 -4.17 -16.86
CA TRP A 70 -11.08 -3.54 -15.54
C TRP A 70 -10.98 -2.02 -15.65
N GLN A 71 -10.08 -1.51 -16.48
CA GLN A 71 -9.85 -0.06 -16.66
C GLN A 71 -11.04 0.68 -17.31
N GLN A 72 -12.03 -0.06 -17.82
CA GLN A 72 -13.33 0.48 -18.24
C GLN A 72 -14.11 1.09 -17.06
N CYS A 73 -13.85 0.62 -15.84
CA CYS A 73 -14.35 1.24 -14.61
C CYS A 73 -13.39 2.36 -14.20
N ASP A 74 -13.90 3.59 -14.05
CA ASP A 74 -13.07 4.77 -13.77
C ASP A 74 -12.18 4.62 -12.53
N TRP A 75 -12.68 3.98 -11.46
CA TRP A 75 -11.92 3.74 -10.23
C TRP A 75 -10.84 2.64 -10.34
N LEU A 76 -10.94 1.78 -11.36
CA LEU A 76 -9.93 0.76 -11.67
C LEU A 76 -8.96 1.23 -12.76
N ARG A 77 -9.19 2.38 -13.38
CA ARG A 77 -8.24 2.98 -14.31
C ARG A 77 -6.96 3.39 -13.57
N TYR A 78 -5.83 3.32 -14.27
CA TYR A 78 -4.60 3.91 -13.75
C TYR A 78 -4.74 5.43 -13.68
N ALA A 79 -4.22 6.03 -12.60
CA ALA A 79 -4.37 7.47 -12.39
C ALA A 79 -3.44 8.30 -13.30
N SER A 80 -2.37 7.69 -13.80
CA SER A 80 -1.40 8.30 -14.72
C SER A 80 -0.56 7.22 -15.42
N VAL A 81 0.20 7.62 -16.44
CA VAL A 81 1.21 6.80 -17.12
C VAL A 81 2.56 7.45 -16.92
N TRP A 82 3.57 6.68 -16.53
CA TRP A 82 4.92 7.18 -16.23
C TRP A 82 5.96 6.53 -17.12
N ASP A 83 6.85 7.33 -17.70
CA ASP A 83 8.05 6.86 -18.39
C ASP A 83 9.05 6.20 -17.42
N ASP A 84 10.12 5.62 -17.98
CA ASP A 84 11.10 4.86 -17.19
C ASP A 84 11.89 5.75 -16.23
N ASP A 85 12.18 6.99 -16.61
CA ASP A 85 12.87 7.95 -15.76
C ASP A 85 12.01 8.35 -14.56
N GLN A 86 10.72 8.61 -14.79
CA GLN A 86 9.73 8.87 -13.75
C GLN A 86 9.58 7.67 -12.82
N ALA A 87 9.45 6.47 -13.38
CA ALA A 87 9.33 5.22 -12.64
C ALA A 87 10.54 4.95 -11.75
N VAL A 88 11.76 5.01 -12.31
CA VAL A 88 13.01 4.81 -11.57
C VAL A 88 13.16 5.86 -10.48
N LYS A 89 12.94 7.14 -10.81
CA LYS A 89 13.06 8.24 -9.84
C LYS A 89 12.11 8.06 -8.65
N ALA A 90 10.87 7.64 -8.89
CA ALA A 90 9.89 7.44 -7.83
C ALA A 90 10.25 6.26 -6.91
N ILE A 91 10.65 5.13 -7.47
CA ILE A 91 11.10 3.95 -6.70
C ILE A 91 12.33 4.27 -5.86
N LEU A 92 13.32 4.94 -6.45
CA LEU A 92 14.53 5.35 -5.74
C LEU A 92 14.22 6.34 -4.62
N SER A 93 13.40 7.36 -4.89
CA SER A 93 12.99 8.35 -3.89
C SER A 93 12.28 7.70 -2.70
N ALA A 94 11.31 6.81 -2.96
CA ALA A 94 10.55 6.15 -1.91
C ALA A 94 11.43 5.19 -1.09
N SER A 95 12.24 4.37 -1.76
CA SER A 95 13.13 3.41 -1.10
C SER A 95 14.22 4.08 -0.28
N GLU A 96 14.84 5.14 -0.79
CA GLU A 96 15.87 5.91 -0.07
C GLU A 96 15.28 6.59 1.17
N LYS A 97 14.12 7.24 1.02
CA LYS A 97 13.45 7.89 2.14
C LYS A 97 13.01 6.90 3.21
N ALA A 98 12.46 5.75 2.81
CA ALA A 98 12.11 4.67 3.72
C ALA A 98 13.34 4.18 4.49
N LYS A 99 14.45 3.93 3.78
CA LYS A 99 15.71 3.50 4.35
C LYS A 99 16.28 4.50 5.34
N VAL A 100 16.36 5.78 4.97
CA VAL A 100 16.85 6.85 5.86
C VAL A 100 16.01 6.92 7.14
N CYS A 101 14.68 6.84 7.02
CA CYS A 101 13.80 6.86 8.19
C CYS A 101 14.03 5.64 9.11
N PHE A 102 14.11 4.43 8.55
CA PHE A 102 14.38 3.23 9.36
C PHE A 102 15.77 3.24 9.99
N ASP A 103 16.80 3.70 9.28
CA ASP A 103 18.16 3.81 9.82
C ASP A 103 18.21 4.82 10.99
N GLN A 104 17.47 5.94 10.88
CA GLN A 104 17.33 6.90 11.98
C GLN A 104 16.59 6.30 13.18
N VAL A 105 15.47 5.61 12.95
CA VAL A 105 14.73 4.91 14.01
C VAL A 105 15.62 3.88 14.70
N ALA A 106 16.32 3.04 13.94
CA ALA A 106 17.25 2.05 14.47
C ALA A 106 18.35 2.71 15.33
N GLY A 107 18.89 3.83 14.86
CA GLY A 107 19.87 4.63 15.61
C GLY A 107 19.33 5.13 16.95
N VAL A 108 18.10 5.66 16.98
CA VAL A 108 17.45 6.10 18.22
C VAL A 108 17.15 4.92 19.15
N LEU A 109 16.62 3.82 18.63
CA LEU A 109 16.30 2.63 19.43
C LEU A 109 17.56 1.98 20.03
N LYS A 110 18.70 2.02 19.33
CA LYS A 110 19.98 1.54 19.87
C LYS A 110 20.42 2.32 21.11
N ARG A 111 20.16 3.63 21.17
CA ARG A 111 20.55 4.50 22.29
C ARG A 111 19.51 4.54 23.41
N SER A 112 18.23 4.56 23.04
CA SER A 112 17.12 4.93 23.94
C SER A 112 15.96 3.93 23.92
N GLY A 113 16.12 2.75 23.30
CA GLY A 113 15.04 1.79 23.09
C GLY A 113 14.34 1.33 24.36
N ASN A 114 15.07 1.07 25.44
CA ASN A 114 14.49 0.69 26.74
C ASN A 114 13.62 1.81 27.33
N SER A 115 14.10 3.07 27.25
CA SER A 115 13.38 4.25 27.72
C SER A 115 12.11 4.49 26.91
N ILE A 116 12.21 4.39 25.58
CA ILE A 116 11.07 4.49 24.65
C ILE A 116 10.03 3.41 24.96
N ALA A 117 10.45 2.15 25.09
CA ALA A 117 9.56 1.03 25.38
C ALA A 117 8.85 1.20 26.72
N ARG A 118 9.58 1.63 27.77
CA ARG A 118 9.00 1.91 29.10
C ARG A 118 7.99 3.06 29.03
N ARG A 119 8.32 4.16 28.34
CA ARG A 119 7.45 5.33 28.17
C ARG A 119 6.16 4.94 27.44
N TRP A 120 6.27 4.19 26.35
CA TRP A 120 5.13 3.69 25.58
C TRP A 120 4.23 2.78 26.43
N LYS A 121 4.81 1.79 27.12
CA LYS A 121 4.05 0.85 27.98
C LYS A 121 3.36 1.53 29.16
N LYS A 122 3.92 2.63 29.69
CA LYS A 122 3.34 3.39 30.80
C LYS A 122 2.14 4.26 30.38
N LYS A 123 2.03 4.65 29.11
CA LYS A 123 0.91 5.48 28.63
C LYS A 123 -0.41 4.68 28.64
N SER A 124 -1.48 5.33 29.10
CA SER A 124 -2.84 4.81 28.97
C SER A 124 -3.22 4.60 27.50
N VAL A 125 -4.27 3.83 27.24
CA VAL A 125 -4.80 3.64 25.86
C VAL A 125 -5.11 4.98 25.21
N SER A 126 -5.80 5.89 25.91
CA SER A 126 -6.12 7.23 25.40
C SER A 126 -4.88 8.08 25.11
N ALA A 127 -3.87 8.04 25.97
CA ALA A 127 -2.62 8.78 25.76
C ALA A 127 -1.78 8.20 24.60
N ARG A 128 -1.85 6.87 24.38
CA ARG A 128 -1.25 6.23 23.21
C ARG A 128 -1.97 6.62 21.92
N ALA A 129 -3.30 6.62 21.92
CA ALA A 129 -4.09 7.05 20.77
C ALA A 129 -3.85 8.53 20.42
N ALA A 130 -3.79 9.41 21.42
CA ALA A 130 -3.48 10.83 21.19
C ALA A 130 -2.09 11.02 20.54
N LEU A 131 -1.06 10.31 21.03
CA LEU A 131 0.28 10.37 20.44
C LEU A 131 0.29 9.84 18.99
N LEU A 132 -0.45 8.78 18.70
CA LEU A 132 -0.55 8.25 17.33
C LEU A 132 -1.22 9.24 16.37
N ARG A 133 -2.28 9.93 16.80
CA ARG A 133 -2.94 11.00 16.02
C ARG A 133 -2.03 12.21 15.81
N GLU A 134 -1.21 12.54 16.80
CA GLU A 134 -0.20 13.59 16.67
C GLU A 134 0.91 13.19 15.68
N ALA A 135 1.32 11.92 15.70
CA ALA A 135 2.36 11.41 14.80
C ALA A 135 1.91 11.38 13.34
N THR A 136 0.60 11.27 13.08
CA THR A 136 0.05 11.22 11.74
C THR A 136 -1.45 11.46 11.77
N LEU A 137 -1.89 12.43 10.95
CA LEU A 137 -3.31 12.78 10.79
C LEU A 137 -4.09 11.77 9.94
N GLU A 138 -3.42 10.74 9.40
CA GLU A 138 -3.96 9.87 8.36
C GLU A 138 -4.03 8.41 8.78
N LEU A 139 -3.57 8.04 9.98
CA LEU A 139 -3.93 6.74 10.52
C LEU A 139 -5.39 6.78 10.94
N GLU A 140 -6.13 5.80 10.42
CA GLU A 140 -7.52 5.62 10.81
C GLU A 140 -7.63 5.12 12.25
N ASP A 141 -8.75 5.48 12.88
CA ASP A 141 -9.08 4.96 14.20
C ASP A 141 -9.36 3.44 14.15
N GLN A 142 -9.85 2.91 13.03
CA GLN A 142 -10.16 1.49 12.84
C GLN A 142 -9.47 0.90 11.61
N PRO A 143 -9.21 -0.44 11.57
CA PRO A 143 -8.60 -1.07 10.41
C PRO A 143 -9.45 -0.92 9.15
N ARG A 144 -8.86 -0.39 8.07
CA ARG A 144 -9.54 -0.24 6.78
C ARG A 144 -9.95 -1.57 6.14
N ALA A 145 -9.28 -2.68 6.50
CA ALA A 145 -9.72 -4.02 6.11
C ALA A 145 -11.18 -4.33 6.54
N ALA A 146 -11.66 -3.74 7.64
CA ALA A 146 -13.05 -3.86 8.05
C ALA A 146 -14.00 -2.91 7.30
N GLN A 147 -13.47 -1.78 6.80
CA GLN A 147 -14.23 -0.76 6.06
C GLN A 147 -14.37 -1.09 4.57
N GLY A 148 -13.46 -1.88 3.99
CA GLY A 148 -13.51 -2.28 2.58
C GLY A 148 -14.76 -3.08 2.17
N LEU A 149 -15.52 -3.62 3.14
CA LEU A 149 -16.81 -4.25 2.90
C LEU A 149 -17.96 -3.26 2.66
N ILE A 150 -17.75 -1.98 2.96
CA ILE A 150 -18.79 -0.91 2.92
C ILE A 150 -18.38 0.21 1.95
N TYR A 151 -17.09 0.35 1.67
CA TYR A 151 -16.56 1.41 0.82
C TYR A 151 -16.94 1.22 -0.66
N GLN A 152 -17.58 2.23 -1.24
CA GLN A 152 -18.01 2.25 -2.65
C GLN A 152 -17.20 3.32 -3.41
N PRO A 153 -16.12 2.93 -4.10
CA PRO A 153 -15.27 3.89 -4.80
C PRO A 153 -16.02 4.64 -5.91
N GLU A 154 -17.12 4.10 -6.43
CA GLU A 154 -17.90 4.74 -7.51
C GLU A 154 -18.59 6.05 -7.09
N GLN A 155 -18.63 6.33 -5.79
CA GLN A 155 -19.36 7.47 -5.22
C GLN A 155 -18.45 8.60 -4.72
N GLU A 156 -17.13 8.40 -4.76
CA GLU A 156 -16.17 9.39 -4.26
C GLU A 156 -15.63 10.30 -5.37
N ASP A 157 -15.46 11.58 -5.03
CA ASP A 157 -14.67 12.48 -5.87
C ASP A 157 -13.16 12.19 -5.74
N VAL A 158 -12.39 12.70 -6.70
CA VAL A 158 -10.93 12.51 -6.75
C VAL A 158 -10.22 13.05 -5.50
N ALA A 159 -10.75 14.10 -4.87
CA ALA A 159 -10.13 14.69 -3.68
C ALA A 159 -10.28 13.78 -2.46
N THR A 160 -11.44 13.11 -2.34
CA THR A 160 -11.74 12.13 -1.30
C THR A 160 -10.96 10.84 -1.53
N TRP A 161 -10.87 10.39 -2.79
CA TRP A 161 -10.04 9.25 -3.17
C TRP A 161 -8.55 9.47 -2.84
N LYS A 162 -8.00 10.66 -3.15
CA LYS A 162 -6.63 11.04 -2.75
C LYS A 162 -6.43 11.03 -1.24
N ARG A 163 -7.38 11.56 -0.47
CA ARG A 163 -7.32 11.55 1.00
C ARG A 163 -7.30 10.12 1.53
N ASN A 164 -8.07 9.23 0.91
CA ASN A 164 -8.18 7.84 1.32
C ASN A 164 -6.99 6.98 0.83
N HIS A 165 -6.30 7.38 -0.24
CA HIS A 165 -5.17 6.62 -0.80
C HIS A 165 -4.13 6.23 0.27
N GLU A 166 -3.68 7.20 1.07
CA GLU A 166 -2.61 7.00 2.06
C GLU A 166 -3.01 5.98 3.13
N SER A 167 -4.27 6.04 3.58
CA SER A 167 -4.81 5.11 4.56
C SER A 167 -5.03 3.68 4.02
N TRP A 168 -5.18 3.53 2.69
CA TRP A 168 -5.24 2.22 2.02
C TRP A 168 -3.86 1.60 1.78
N LEU A 169 -2.77 2.37 1.92
CA LEU A 169 -1.40 1.85 1.81
C LEU A 169 -1.00 1.00 3.03
N LEU A 170 -1.58 1.28 4.20
CA LEU A 170 -1.27 0.57 5.45
C LEU A 170 -2.54 0.00 6.11
N PRO A 171 -3.28 -0.90 5.42
CA PRO A 171 -4.62 -1.33 5.86
C PRO A 171 -4.62 -2.14 7.16
N TYR A 172 -3.45 -2.58 7.61
CA TYR A 172 -3.24 -3.31 8.87
C TYR A 172 -2.83 -2.42 10.05
N LEU A 173 -2.56 -1.12 9.80
CA LEU A 173 -2.09 -0.19 10.81
C LEU A 173 -3.22 0.76 11.22
N ASP A 174 -3.66 0.66 12.47
CA ASP A 174 -4.76 1.44 13.01
C ASP A 174 -4.48 1.92 14.43
N ILE A 175 -5.06 3.07 14.79
CA ILE A 175 -4.84 3.68 16.10
C ILE A 175 -5.39 2.79 17.21
N ASP A 176 -6.57 2.19 17.05
CA ASP A 176 -7.18 1.34 18.07
C ASP A 176 -6.31 0.12 18.40
N GLY A 177 -5.81 -0.57 17.39
CA GLY A 177 -4.94 -1.72 17.50
C GLY A 177 -3.63 -1.40 18.20
N LEU A 178 -2.93 -0.35 17.76
CA LEU A 178 -1.66 0.09 18.36
C LEU A 178 -1.85 0.64 19.78
N SER A 179 -2.92 1.38 20.04
CA SER A 179 -3.19 2.01 21.32
C SER A 179 -3.73 1.05 22.37
N ARG A 180 -4.44 -0.03 22.00
CA ARG A 180 -4.90 -1.05 22.94
C ARG A 180 -3.76 -1.98 23.33
N ASN A 181 -3.03 -2.53 22.36
CA ASN A 181 -1.94 -3.47 22.62
C ASN A 181 -0.56 -2.81 22.45
N PRO A 182 0.14 -2.45 23.54
CA PRO A 182 1.40 -1.71 23.45
C PRO A 182 2.51 -2.51 22.77
N SER A 183 2.43 -3.84 22.81
CA SER A 183 3.43 -4.71 22.18
C SER A 183 3.40 -4.60 20.65
N ARG A 184 2.27 -4.24 20.02
CA ARG A 184 2.17 -4.16 18.56
C ARG A 184 3.14 -3.13 17.98
N LEU A 185 3.16 -1.91 18.52
CA LEU A 185 4.10 -0.88 18.09
C LEU A 185 5.56 -1.32 18.33
N LEU A 186 5.85 -1.94 19.48
CA LEU A 186 7.21 -2.35 19.82
C LEU A 186 7.71 -3.50 18.93
N LEU A 187 6.85 -4.46 18.61
CA LEU A 187 7.15 -5.53 17.66
C LEU A 187 7.34 -4.96 16.25
N LEU A 188 6.48 -4.04 15.83
CA LEU A 188 6.61 -3.38 14.53
C LEU A 188 7.94 -2.62 14.43
N LEU A 189 8.32 -1.85 15.45
CA LEU A 189 9.61 -1.18 15.53
C LEU A 189 10.78 -2.18 15.50
N HIS A 190 10.69 -3.26 16.28
CA HIS A 190 11.73 -4.29 16.31
C HIS A 190 11.93 -4.90 14.92
N TYR A 191 10.88 -5.47 14.33
CA TYR A 191 10.98 -6.17 13.06
C TYR A 191 11.34 -5.23 11.89
N ARG A 192 10.82 -4.00 11.85
CA ARG A 192 11.12 -3.07 10.75
C ARG A 192 12.51 -2.44 10.82
N THR A 193 13.21 -2.55 11.96
CA THR A 193 14.59 -2.06 12.10
C THR A 193 15.65 -3.15 12.08
N HIS A 194 15.25 -4.43 12.15
CA HIS A 194 16.17 -5.57 12.12
C HIS A 194 16.19 -6.29 10.76
N HIS A 195 15.32 -5.88 9.84
CA HIS A 195 15.17 -6.44 8.51
C HIS A 195 15.20 -5.35 7.46
N THR A 196 15.57 -5.70 6.24
CA THR A 196 15.60 -4.78 5.10
C THR A 196 14.20 -4.56 4.53
N LEU A 197 14.05 -3.53 3.70
CA LEU A 197 12.83 -3.30 2.91
C LEU A 197 12.48 -4.51 2.03
N GLN A 198 13.51 -5.13 1.46
CA GLN A 198 13.40 -6.31 0.61
C GLN A 198 12.82 -7.51 1.38
N ASP A 199 13.28 -7.76 2.61
CA ASP A 199 12.80 -8.87 3.44
C ASP A 199 11.28 -8.80 3.71
N TRP A 200 10.74 -7.58 3.73
CA TRP A 200 9.32 -7.31 3.97
C TRP A 200 8.48 -7.09 2.71
N PHE A 201 9.11 -7.00 1.53
CA PHE A 201 8.43 -6.60 0.30
C PHE A 201 7.24 -7.52 -0.02
N ALA A 202 7.43 -8.84 0.05
CA ALA A 202 6.36 -9.79 -0.25
C ALA A 202 5.17 -9.66 0.72
N HIS A 203 5.45 -9.39 2.00
CA HIS A 203 4.42 -9.16 3.01
C HIS A 203 3.64 -7.87 2.72
N ASP A 204 4.34 -6.77 2.47
CA ASP A 204 3.74 -5.47 2.18
C ASP A 204 2.89 -5.52 0.89
N CYS A 205 3.44 -6.14 -0.15
CA CYS A 205 2.79 -6.35 -1.43
C CYS A 205 1.54 -7.25 -1.33
N LEU A 206 1.52 -8.21 -0.38
CA LEU A 206 0.36 -9.05 -0.11
C LEU A 206 -0.75 -8.24 0.58
N HIS A 207 -0.41 -7.38 1.55
CA HIS A 207 -1.38 -6.56 2.26
C HIS A 207 -2.07 -5.52 1.36
N LEU A 208 -1.40 -5.10 0.29
CA LEU A 208 -1.97 -4.20 -0.72
C LEU A 208 -2.83 -4.88 -1.77
N LYS A 209 -2.88 -6.22 -1.82
CA LYS A 209 -3.57 -6.97 -2.88
C LYS A 209 -5.01 -6.49 -3.09
N CYS A 210 -5.78 -6.38 -2.01
CA CYS A 210 -7.17 -5.95 -2.06
C CYS A 210 -7.29 -4.50 -2.53
N ALA A 211 -6.52 -3.59 -1.93
CA ALA A 211 -6.54 -2.19 -2.31
C ALA A 211 -6.18 -1.96 -3.78
N PHE A 212 -5.23 -2.75 -4.30
CA PHE A 212 -4.84 -2.72 -5.71
C PHE A 212 -5.96 -3.21 -6.63
N SER A 213 -6.57 -4.38 -6.33
CA SER A 213 -7.58 -5.00 -7.19
C SER A 213 -8.92 -4.26 -7.18
N GLU A 214 -9.24 -3.57 -6.09
CA GLU A 214 -10.50 -2.84 -5.91
C GLU A 214 -10.41 -1.34 -6.25
N GLY A 215 -9.26 -0.85 -6.73
CA GLY A 215 -9.13 0.57 -7.10
C GLY A 215 -8.94 1.53 -5.91
N LEU A 216 -8.66 1.02 -4.70
CA LEU A 216 -8.61 1.83 -3.48
C LEU A 216 -7.33 2.65 -3.35
N VAL A 217 -6.28 2.26 -4.08
CA VAL A 217 -5.05 3.04 -4.21
C VAL A 217 -4.93 3.60 -5.61
N MET A 218 -4.56 4.88 -5.67
CA MET A 218 -4.12 5.51 -6.90
C MET A 218 -2.76 4.94 -7.30
N ILE A 219 -2.65 4.53 -8.55
CA ILE A 219 -1.44 3.89 -9.08
C ILE A 219 -1.15 4.40 -10.47
N ALA A 220 0.13 4.60 -10.77
CA ALA A 220 0.61 4.91 -12.10
C ALA A 220 0.92 3.63 -12.89
N TYR A 221 0.77 3.71 -14.21
CA TYR A 221 1.14 2.64 -15.13
C TYR A 221 2.55 2.85 -15.66
N ASN A 222 3.34 1.77 -15.65
CA ASN A 222 4.55 1.60 -16.48
C ASN A 222 4.63 0.10 -16.85
N PRO A 223 4.95 -0.28 -18.10
CA PRO A 223 4.91 -1.66 -18.56
C PRO A 223 6.04 -2.53 -18.01
N HIS A 224 7.09 -1.94 -17.44
CA HIS A 224 8.19 -2.67 -16.82
C HIS A 224 7.82 -3.20 -15.43
N CYS A 225 8.62 -4.14 -14.98
CA CYS A 225 8.59 -4.69 -13.64
C CYS A 225 9.73 -4.12 -12.80
N VAL A 226 9.59 -4.25 -11.49
CA VAL A 226 10.61 -3.90 -10.51
C VAL A 226 11.16 -5.19 -9.92
N VAL A 227 12.48 -5.26 -9.78
CA VAL A 227 13.16 -6.37 -9.10
C VAL A 227 13.00 -6.20 -7.60
N VAL A 228 12.60 -7.28 -6.92
CA VAL A 228 12.22 -7.23 -5.50
C VAL A 228 13.13 -8.07 -4.61
N HIS A 229 14.29 -8.47 -5.12
CA HIS A 229 15.30 -9.22 -4.38
C HIS A 229 16.72 -8.83 -4.77
N GLU A 230 17.67 -9.29 -3.96
CA GLU A 230 19.13 -9.16 -4.15
C GLU A 230 19.64 -7.71 -4.19
N ASN A 231 20.87 -7.55 -4.67
CA ASN A 231 21.55 -6.28 -4.91
C ASN A 231 20.92 -5.41 -6.02
N ARG A 232 19.77 -5.83 -6.57
CA ARG A 232 19.03 -5.14 -7.64
C ARG A 232 17.65 -4.68 -7.17
N TYR A 233 17.39 -4.72 -5.86
CA TYR A 233 16.13 -4.27 -5.29
C TYR A 233 15.78 -2.84 -5.74
N GLY A 234 14.65 -2.69 -6.43
CA GLY A 234 14.20 -1.41 -6.99
C GLY A 234 14.54 -1.19 -8.47
N ASP A 235 15.35 -2.05 -9.09
CA ASP A 235 15.71 -1.91 -10.51
C ASP A 235 14.50 -2.15 -11.42
N LEU A 236 14.32 -1.28 -12.42
CA LEU A 236 13.31 -1.41 -13.45
C LEU A 236 13.79 -2.36 -14.56
N ARG A 237 12.98 -3.33 -14.96
CA ARG A 237 13.30 -4.31 -16.02
C ARG A 237 12.09 -4.77 -16.81
N GLU A 238 12.31 -5.28 -18.01
CA GLU A 238 11.24 -5.85 -18.85
C GLU A 238 10.51 -7.01 -18.17
N TRP A 239 9.26 -7.23 -18.59
CA TRP A 239 8.45 -8.36 -18.16
C TRP A 239 9.11 -9.69 -18.54
N GLU A 240 9.23 -10.59 -17.57
CA GLU A 240 9.72 -11.95 -17.76
C GLU A 240 8.83 -12.92 -16.97
N SER A 241 8.09 -13.78 -17.69
CA SER A 241 7.00 -14.56 -17.11
C SER A 241 7.46 -15.50 -15.99
N VAL A 242 8.62 -16.15 -16.14
CA VAL A 242 9.12 -17.11 -15.15
C VAL A 242 9.60 -16.37 -13.90
N ALA A 243 10.30 -15.24 -14.04
CA ALA A 243 10.65 -14.38 -12.91
C ALA A 243 9.41 -13.83 -12.19
N ALA A 244 8.40 -13.34 -12.92
CA ALA A 244 7.17 -12.84 -12.30
C ALA A 244 6.44 -13.95 -11.53
N HIS A 245 6.37 -15.15 -12.11
CA HIS A 245 5.73 -16.31 -11.45
C HIS A 245 6.52 -16.85 -10.25
N ARG A 246 7.84 -16.67 -10.23
CA ARG A 246 8.70 -16.98 -9.08
C ARG A 246 8.63 -15.90 -7.99
N GLY A 247 8.21 -14.69 -8.33
CA GLY A 247 8.15 -13.53 -7.43
C GLY A 247 9.44 -12.71 -7.39
N ASP A 248 10.33 -12.89 -8.36
CA ASP A 248 11.60 -12.14 -8.48
C ASP A 248 11.39 -10.71 -8.97
N ILE A 249 10.34 -10.54 -9.79
CA ILE A 249 9.92 -9.24 -10.29
C ILE A 249 8.45 -9.02 -10.03
N VAL A 250 8.07 -7.76 -9.84
CA VAL A 250 6.68 -7.35 -9.68
C VAL A 250 6.39 -6.21 -10.64
N GLY A 251 5.31 -6.33 -11.42
CA GLY A 251 4.84 -5.26 -12.30
C GLY A 251 4.80 -3.91 -11.59
N PHE A 252 5.31 -2.88 -12.28
CA PHE A 252 5.56 -1.56 -11.69
C PHE A 252 4.39 -1.00 -10.87
N PRO A 253 3.12 -1.02 -11.33
CA PRO A 253 2.05 -0.38 -10.58
C PRO A 253 1.86 -0.93 -9.17
N ARG A 254 2.03 -2.25 -9.01
CA ARG A 254 1.95 -2.89 -7.69
C ARG A 254 3.23 -2.72 -6.89
N ALA A 255 4.37 -2.75 -7.55
CA ALA A 255 5.64 -2.50 -6.89
C ALA A 255 5.69 -1.09 -6.29
N MET A 256 5.34 -0.06 -7.08
CA MET A 256 5.33 1.34 -6.64
C MET A 256 4.45 1.55 -5.40
N ALA A 257 3.22 1.01 -5.41
CA ALA A 257 2.34 1.08 -4.23
C ALA A 257 2.97 0.43 -2.99
N THR A 258 3.77 -0.64 -3.18
CA THR A 258 4.50 -1.30 -2.08
C THR A 258 5.63 -0.43 -1.54
N PHE A 259 6.42 0.20 -2.42
CA PHE A 259 7.47 1.14 -2.01
C PHE A 259 6.90 2.35 -1.28
N GLU A 260 5.77 2.88 -1.76
CA GLU A 260 5.07 4.00 -1.12
C GLU A 260 4.54 3.61 0.27
N ALA A 261 3.95 2.43 0.42
CA ALA A 261 3.53 1.90 1.72
C ALA A 261 4.72 1.76 2.69
N GLN A 262 5.86 1.26 2.21
CA GLN A 262 7.08 1.14 3.03
C GLN A 262 7.63 2.49 3.47
N GLU A 263 7.68 3.47 2.56
CA GLU A 263 8.06 4.85 2.88
C GLU A 263 7.13 5.43 3.95
N ARG A 264 5.81 5.30 3.74
CA ARG A 264 4.81 5.82 4.65
C ARG A 264 4.95 5.22 6.04
N LEU A 265 5.12 3.90 6.12
CA LEU A 265 5.35 3.21 7.39
C LEU A 265 6.61 3.74 8.08
N ALA A 266 7.70 3.90 7.34
CA ALA A 266 8.96 4.38 7.89
C ALA A 266 8.82 5.80 8.47
N VAL A 267 8.14 6.69 7.77
CA VAL A 267 7.84 8.06 8.23
C VAL A 267 6.99 8.02 9.50
N VAL A 268 5.90 7.24 9.51
CA VAL A 268 5.03 7.12 10.69
C VAL A 268 5.80 6.61 11.91
N LEU A 269 6.59 5.54 11.77
CA LEU A 269 7.37 4.99 12.88
C LEU A 269 8.45 5.96 13.35
N LYS A 270 9.09 6.69 12.44
CA LYS A 270 10.03 7.75 12.77
C LYS A 270 9.36 8.83 13.61
N THR A 271 8.23 9.39 13.16
CA THR A 271 7.54 10.44 13.90
C THR A 271 7.08 9.97 15.28
N VAL A 272 6.54 8.75 15.39
CA VAL A 272 6.17 8.16 16.69
C VAL A 272 7.38 8.04 17.61
N VAL A 273 8.53 7.59 17.09
CA VAL A 273 9.76 7.46 17.88
C VAL A 273 10.32 8.82 18.28
N ASP A 274 10.29 9.81 17.40
CA ASP A 274 10.72 11.17 17.71
C ASP A 274 9.86 11.79 18.81
N LEU A 275 8.53 11.65 18.76
CA LEU A 275 7.63 12.08 19.84
C LEU A 275 7.90 11.31 21.14
N LEU A 276 8.15 10.00 21.05
CA LEU A 276 8.48 9.17 22.19
C LEU A 276 9.90 9.39 22.71
N HIS A 277 10.79 10.05 21.98
CA HIS A 277 12.14 10.39 22.43
C HIS A 277 12.17 11.83 22.96
N GLY A 278 11.70 12.80 22.16
CA GLY A 278 11.69 14.24 22.44
C GLY A 278 10.85 14.66 23.66
N ASN A 279 9.94 13.82 24.16
CA ASN A 279 9.31 13.98 25.47
C ASN A 279 10.26 13.71 26.66
N GLU A 280 11.58 13.83 26.47
CA GLU A 280 12.56 13.93 27.55
C GLU A 280 12.36 15.26 28.29
N ALA A 281 11.53 15.24 29.35
CA ALA A 281 11.81 16.13 30.47
C ALA A 281 13.22 15.80 30.97
N PRO A 282 14.08 16.79 31.25
CA PRO A 282 15.34 16.53 31.93
C PRO A 282 15.01 15.74 33.18
N LEU A 283 15.65 14.57 33.35
CA LEU A 283 15.66 13.93 34.65
C LEU A 283 16.25 14.99 35.59
N GLY A 284 15.40 15.52 36.47
CA GLY A 284 15.85 16.39 37.55
C GLY A 284 16.99 15.68 38.25
N ASN A 285 18.12 16.36 38.36
CA ASN A 285 19.20 15.95 39.24
C ASN A 285 18.65 15.98 40.67
N ASP A 286 18.17 14.84 41.15
CA ASP A 286 18.00 14.62 42.58
C ASP A 286 19.39 14.28 43.14
N HIS A 287 20.09 15.32 43.59
CA HIS A 287 21.16 15.22 44.59
C HIS A 287 20.54 15.34 45.99
#